data_AF-A0A7W6H4U8-F1
#
_entry.id   AF-A0A7W6H4U8-F1
#
_cell.length_a   1.000
_cell.length_b   1.000
_cell.length_c   1.000
_cell.angle_alpha   90.00
_cell.angle_beta   90.00
_cell.angle_gamma   90.00
#
_symmetry.space_group_name_H-M   'P 1'
#
loop_
_entity.id
_entity.type
_entity.pdbx_description
1 polymer ?
#
loop_
_entity_poly.entity_id
_entity_poly.type
_entity_poly.pdbx_seq_one_letter_code
_entity_poly.pdbx_strand_id
1 'polypeptide(L)'
;MSAHPHTDEALLRRRAAYFFNTDRRARGEVREFAALLSTMGECAVVGGMLRDLCLGGHGAFRSDVDFVADVDDIDAFDRAMERMGATVNRFGGYGVKLAAWQVDVWPLQRTWAARKQHAEVRCLDDVLKTTFFDWDAVLYYPATGRVAAKEGYFGRLRDRVIDVNLLPNPNPVGNAVRALRYACRWQARLAPKLAEHVGRQVRDCGWDALLLAEERSFRKRHLRMLDAREIERRLAAIADGRAVEIVDAGQPRREPKAASKRAAAGGGACRLAMVGS
;
A
#
# COMPACT_ATOMS: atom_id res chain seq x y z
N MET A 1 -18.97 19.49 -14.01
CA MET A 1 -17.77 18.79 -14.51
C MET A 1 -16.62 19.05 -13.54
N SER A 2 -16.38 18.15 -12.57
CA SER A 2 -15.30 18.29 -11.60
C SER A 2 -13.99 17.82 -12.22
N ALA A 3 -13.10 18.77 -12.53
CA ALA A 3 -11.76 18.52 -13.01
C ALA A 3 -11.03 17.57 -12.04
N HIS A 4 -10.94 16.29 -12.42
CA HIS A 4 -10.06 15.37 -11.73
C HIS A 4 -8.63 15.83 -12.02
N PRO A 5 -7.78 16.03 -11.00
CA PRO A 5 -6.39 16.41 -11.24
C PRO A 5 -5.76 15.39 -12.20
N HIS A 6 -5.09 15.89 -13.24
CA HIS A 6 -4.43 15.07 -14.26
C HIS A 6 -3.52 14.05 -13.58
N THR A 7 -3.98 12.81 -13.49
CA THR A 7 -3.23 11.70 -12.93
C THR A 7 -2.32 11.22 -14.04
N ASP A 8 -1.04 11.61 -13.96
CA ASP A 8 -0.02 11.32 -14.97
C ASP A 8 1.37 11.12 -14.33
N GLU A 9 2.32 10.70 -15.15
CA GLU A 9 3.68 10.41 -14.74
C GLU A 9 4.40 11.64 -14.18
N ALA A 10 4.23 12.81 -14.82
CA ALA A 10 4.88 14.04 -14.39
C ALA A 10 4.41 14.49 -13.00
N LEU A 11 3.11 14.35 -12.72
CA LEU A 11 2.53 14.61 -11.40
C LEU A 11 3.07 13.63 -10.35
N LEU A 12 3.10 12.34 -10.66
CA LEU A 12 3.63 11.33 -9.75
C LEU A 12 5.11 11.60 -9.46
N ARG A 13 5.92 11.83 -10.50
CA ARG A 13 7.35 12.15 -10.38
C ARG A 13 7.57 13.34 -9.46
N ARG A 14 6.82 14.43 -9.67
CA ARG A 14 6.92 15.64 -8.83
C ARG A 14 6.56 15.35 -7.37
N ARG A 15 5.50 14.57 -7.12
CA ARG A 15 5.06 14.22 -5.76
C ARG A 15 6.05 13.26 -5.08
N ALA A 16 6.55 12.26 -5.78
CA ALA A 16 7.57 11.36 -5.25
C ALA A 16 8.88 12.11 -4.96
N ALA A 17 9.34 12.97 -5.88
CA ALA A 17 10.49 13.83 -5.64
C ALA A 17 10.29 14.74 -4.42
N TYR A 18 9.11 15.36 -4.27
CA TYR A 18 8.80 16.14 -3.08
C TYR A 18 8.81 15.29 -1.80
N PHE A 19 8.38 14.03 -1.85
CA PHE A 19 8.44 13.13 -0.70
C PHE A 19 9.89 12.91 -0.26
N PHE A 20 10.78 12.58 -1.19
CA PHE A 20 12.17 12.28 -0.88
C PHE A 20 13.01 13.53 -0.58
N ASN A 21 12.71 14.68 -1.18
CA ASN A 21 13.52 15.91 -1.06
C ASN A 21 13.04 16.88 0.04
N THR A 22 12.21 16.42 0.99
CA THR A 22 11.77 17.24 2.12
C THR A 22 11.92 16.48 3.44
N ASP A 23 12.19 17.19 4.52
CA ASP A 23 12.28 16.58 5.87
C ASP A 23 10.96 16.66 6.64
N ARG A 24 9.90 17.19 6.01
CA ARG A 24 8.57 17.23 6.64
C ARG A 24 8.13 15.82 7.04
N ARG A 25 7.68 15.68 8.30
CA ARG A 25 7.26 14.41 8.88
C ARG A 25 8.37 13.35 8.87
N ALA A 26 9.61 13.77 9.11
CA ALA A 26 10.79 12.91 9.21
C ALA A 26 11.04 12.04 7.95
N ARG A 27 10.64 12.53 6.77
CA ARG A 27 10.88 11.83 5.49
C ARG A 27 12.36 11.73 5.12
N GLY A 28 13.22 12.55 5.75
CA GLY A 28 14.67 12.43 5.63
C GLY A 28 15.18 11.02 5.95
N GLU A 29 14.57 10.33 6.93
CA GLU A 29 14.93 8.95 7.28
C GLU A 29 14.72 7.99 6.10
N VAL A 30 13.63 8.14 5.37
CA VAL A 30 13.32 7.29 4.20
C VAL A 30 14.26 7.61 3.03
N ARG A 31 14.64 8.89 2.87
CA ARG A 31 15.65 9.30 1.88
C ARG A 31 17.02 8.72 2.21
N GLU A 32 17.45 8.78 3.47
CA GLU A 32 18.72 8.21 3.95
C GLU A 32 18.75 6.70 3.79
N PHE A 33 17.63 6.02 4.08
CA PHE A 33 17.49 4.59 3.83
C PHE A 33 17.62 4.25 2.33
N ALA A 34 16.96 5.01 1.45
CA ALA A 34 17.10 4.82 0.01
C ALA A 34 18.54 5.06 -0.47
N ALA A 35 19.23 6.05 0.10
CA ALA A 35 20.64 6.32 -0.20
C ALA A 35 21.54 5.15 0.24
N LEU A 36 21.30 4.57 1.43
CA LEU A 36 21.99 3.37 1.89
C LEU A 36 21.76 2.18 0.96
N LEU A 37 20.52 1.92 0.55
CA LEU A 37 20.23 0.86 -0.42
C LEU A 37 21.00 1.07 -1.73
N SER A 38 21.09 2.32 -2.18
CA SER A 38 21.81 2.70 -3.41
C SER A 38 23.32 2.46 -3.34
N THR A 39 23.91 2.26 -2.15
CA THR A 39 25.33 1.86 -2.03
C THR A 39 25.53 0.34 -2.14
N MET A 40 24.46 -0.44 -2.21
CA MET A 40 24.50 -1.91 -2.25
C MET A 40 23.90 -2.48 -3.55
N GLY A 41 23.43 -1.60 -4.44
CA GLY A 41 22.77 -1.96 -5.70
C GLY A 41 21.73 -0.92 -6.11
N GLU A 42 21.02 -1.16 -7.21
CA GLU A 42 19.92 -0.28 -7.62
C GLU A 42 18.68 -0.54 -6.76
N CYS A 43 17.91 0.50 -6.43
CA CYS A 43 16.65 0.33 -5.71
C CYS A 43 15.51 1.18 -6.25
N ALA A 44 14.29 0.67 -6.07
CA ALA A 44 13.06 1.34 -6.42
C ALA A 44 12.02 1.21 -5.30
N VAL A 45 11.24 2.26 -5.10
CA VAL A 45 9.98 2.19 -4.34
C VAL A 45 8.92 1.57 -5.23
N VAL A 46 8.10 0.68 -4.69
CA VAL A 46 7.03 0.00 -5.42
C VAL A 46 5.67 0.19 -4.72
N GLY A 47 4.59 0.15 -5.50
CA GLY A 47 3.26 -0.12 -4.95
C GLY A 47 2.58 1.04 -4.25
N GLY A 48 2.11 0.79 -3.02
CA GLY A 48 0.99 1.52 -2.44
C GLY A 48 1.26 2.99 -2.14
N MET A 49 2.49 3.34 -1.78
CA MET A 49 2.89 4.73 -1.61
C MET A 49 2.67 5.53 -2.89
N LEU A 50 3.16 5.04 -4.02
CA LEU A 50 3.11 5.73 -5.31
C LEU A 50 1.66 5.89 -5.79
N ARG A 51 0.85 4.83 -5.64
CA ARG A 51 -0.59 4.87 -5.90
C ARG A 51 -1.30 5.95 -5.08
N ASP A 52 -1.07 5.98 -3.76
CA ASP A 52 -1.71 6.98 -2.90
C ASP A 52 -1.27 8.41 -3.24
N LEU A 53 0.03 8.60 -3.55
CA LEU A 53 0.56 9.88 -4.01
C LEU A 53 -0.08 10.30 -5.33
N CYS A 54 -0.34 9.37 -6.25
CA CYS A 54 -0.99 9.66 -7.53
C CYS A 54 -2.46 10.07 -7.32
N LEU A 55 -3.24 9.26 -6.58
CA LEU A 55 -4.68 9.43 -6.41
C LEU A 55 -5.07 10.61 -5.50
N GLY A 56 -4.33 10.86 -4.43
CA GLY A 56 -4.73 11.87 -3.43
C GLY A 56 -3.58 12.69 -2.84
N GLY A 57 -2.36 12.54 -3.38
CA GLY A 57 -1.18 13.27 -2.93
C GLY A 57 -0.79 12.97 -1.49
N HIS A 58 0.07 13.82 -0.93
CA HIS A 58 0.65 13.60 0.40
C HIS A 58 -0.37 13.58 1.54
N GLY A 59 -1.50 14.29 1.40
CA GLY A 59 -2.56 14.31 2.41
C GLY A 59 -3.30 12.98 2.51
N ALA A 60 -3.41 12.25 1.40
CA ALA A 60 -4.07 10.96 1.32
C ALA A 60 -3.10 9.77 1.46
N PHE A 61 -1.79 9.99 1.53
CA PHE A 61 -0.84 8.90 1.75
C PHE A 61 -1.09 8.17 3.08
N ARG A 62 -1.33 6.86 3.00
CA ARG A 62 -1.57 5.98 4.17
C ARG A 62 -0.92 4.61 4.05
N SER A 63 -0.34 4.30 2.89
CA SER A 63 0.34 3.02 2.67
C SER A 63 1.71 3.01 3.32
N ASP A 64 2.28 1.82 3.45
CA ASP A 64 3.68 1.64 3.83
C ASP A 64 4.61 2.06 2.67
N VAL A 65 5.91 2.15 2.95
CA VAL A 65 6.94 2.40 1.93
C VAL A 65 7.67 1.09 1.69
N ASP A 66 7.42 0.51 0.52
CA ASP A 66 8.01 -0.76 0.09
C ASP A 66 9.13 -0.50 -0.93
N PHE A 67 10.31 -1.05 -0.67
CA PHE A 67 11.46 -1.02 -1.57
C PHE A 67 11.70 -2.39 -2.19
N VAL A 68 12.17 -2.40 -3.43
CA VAL A 68 12.86 -3.55 -4.02
C VAL A 68 14.27 -3.09 -4.41
N ALA A 69 15.27 -3.89 -4.06
CA ALA A 69 16.68 -3.61 -4.35
C ALA A 69 17.27 -4.75 -5.20
N ASP A 70 17.85 -4.42 -6.34
CA ASP A 70 18.69 -5.33 -7.10
C ASP A 70 20.12 -5.22 -6.58
N VAL A 71 20.45 -6.12 -5.66
CA VAL A 71 21.66 -6.03 -4.82
C VAL A 71 22.84 -6.73 -5.49
N ASP A 72 24.01 -6.12 -5.38
CA ASP A 72 25.25 -6.66 -5.96
C ASP A 72 25.77 -7.86 -5.17
N ASP A 73 25.68 -7.79 -3.83
CA ASP A 73 26.09 -8.84 -2.89
C ASP A 73 24.98 -9.05 -1.85
N ILE A 74 24.32 -10.21 -1.94
CA ILE A 74 23.21 -10.58 -1.07
C ILE A 74 23.64 -10.78 0.39
N ASP A 75 24.85 -11.27 0.64
CA ASP A 75 25.33 -11.52 2.00
C ASP A 75 25.72 -10.20 2.68
N ALA A 76 26.32 -9.27 1.92
CA ALA A 76 26.57 -7.91 2.40
C ALA A 76 25.27 -7.17 2.71
N PHE A 77 24.25 -7.32 1.84
CA PHE A 77 22.92 -6.78 2.08
C PHE A 77 22.30 -7.35 3.37
N ASP A 78 22.32 -8.67 3.56
CA ASP A 78 21.77 -9.32 4.74
C ASP A 78 22.46 -8.85 6.03
N ARG A 79 23.80 -8.73 6.03
CA ARG A 79 24.57 -8.16 7.16
C ARG A 79 24.23 -6.70 7.42
N ALA A 80 23.94 -5.90 6.39
CA ALA A 80 23.49 -4.52 6.56
C ALA A 80 22.11 -4.46 7.21
N MET A 81 21.17 -5.28 6.75
CA MET A 81 19.83 -5.37 7.34
C MET A 81 19.87 -5.85 8.81
N GLU A 82 20.72 -6.82 9.13
CA GLU A 82 20.91 -7.31 10.50
C GLU A 82 21.47 -6.23 11.43
N ARG A 83 22.49 -5.47 11.00
CA ARG A 83 23.05 -4.35 11.78
C ARG A 83 22.02 -3.24 12.05
N MET A 84 21.03 -3.10 11.18
CA MET A 84 19.91 -2.17 11.37
C MET A 84 18.80 -2.73 12.28
N GLY A 85 18.94 -3.97 12.77
CA GLY A 85 17.89 -4.64 13.55
C GLY A 85 16.65 -4.96 12.73
N ALA A 86 16.78 -5.15 11.42
CA ALA A 86 15.66 -5.49 10.56
C ALA A 86 15.09 -6.87 10.89
N THR A 87 13.79 -7.02 10.70
CA THR A 87 13.08 -8.29 10.94
C THR A 87 12.69 -8.94 9.62
N VAL A 88 13.04 -10.22 9.44
CA VAL A 88 12.62 -10.96 8.23
C VAL A 88 11.11 -11.16 8.27
N ASN A 89 10.42 -10.71 7.23
CA ASN A 89 8.99 -10.92 7.09
C ASN A 89 8.68 -12.30 6.49
N ARG A 90 7.43 -12.75 6.65
CA ARG A 90 6.96 -14.06 6.15
C ARG A 90 7.08 -14.26 4.63
N PHE A 91 7.38 -13.21 3.88
CA PHE A 91 7.54 -13.23 2.42
C PHE A 91 9.00 -13.12 1.98
N GLY A 92 9.95 -13.19 2.92
CA GLY A 92 11.39 -13.22 2.64
C GLY A 92 12.02 -11.85 2.37
N GLY A 93 11.33 -10.76 2.68
CA GLY A 93 11.90 -9.41 2.76
C GLY A 93 12.21 -9.02 4.19
N TYR A 94 12.66 -7.79 4.38
CA TYR A 94 13.02 -7.21 5.66
C TYR A 94 12.10 -6.05 6.00
N GLY A 95 11.51 -6.07 7.19
CA GLY A 95 10.87 -4.91 7.80
C GLY A 95 11.88 -4.16 8.65
N VAL A 96 12.10 -2.88 8.31
CA VAL A 96 13.06 -1.99 8.96
C VAL A 96 12.29 -0.91 9.71
N LYS A 97 12.52 -0.83 11.02
CA LYS A 97 11.95 0.22 11.86
C LYS A 97 12.93 1.37 11.95
N LEU A 98 12.63 2.45 11.23
CA LEU A 98 13.28 3.75 11.38
C LEU A 98 12.66 4.48 12.59
N ALA A 99 13.12 5.69 12.90
CA ALA A 99 12.67 6.39 14.11
C ALA A 99 11.20 6.82 14.00
N ALA A 100 10.80 7.36 12.84
CA ALA A 100 9.43 7.79 12.55
C ALA A 100 8.71 6.92 11.51
N TRP A 101 9.45 6.07 10.79
CA TRP A 101 8.93 5.27 9.68
C TRP A 101 9.14 3.79 9.91
N GLN A 102 8.23 3.00 9.33
CA GLN A 102 8.47 1.60 9.04
C GLN A 102 8.52 1.46 7.53
N VAL A 103 9.57 0.80 7.04
CA VAL A 103 9.77 0.53 5.62
C VAL A 103 10.03 -0.95 5.45
N ASP A 104 9.54 -1.51 4.36
CA ASP A 104 9.87 -2.89 3.99
C ASP A 104 10.80 -2.87 2.78
N VAL A 105 11.74 -3.81 2.70
CA VAL A 105 12.64 -3.97 1.56
C VAL A 105 12.77 -5.43 1.17
N TRP A 106 12.73 -5.70 -0.13
CA TRP A 106 13.02 -7.02 -0.68
C TRP A 106 14.23 -6.95 -1.61
N PRO A 107 15.25 -7.81 -1.45
CA PRO A 107 16.20 -8.01 -2.53
C PRO A 107 15.48 -8.69 -3.71
N LEU A 108 15.79 -8.27 -4.93
CA LEU A 108 15.06 -8.59 -6.16
C LEU A 108 14.86 -10.11 -6.32
N GLN A 109 15.94 -10.86 -6.10
CA GLN A 109 16.02 -12.32 -6.21
C GLN A 109 15.16 -13.04 -5.15
N ARG A 110 14.76 -12.35 -4.07
CA ARG A 110 13.92 -12.90 -2.99
C ARG A 110 12.50 -12.34 -2.98
N THR A 111 12.10 -11.55 -3.98
CA THR A 111 10.69 -11.17 -4.12
C THR A 111 9.81 -12.42 -4.21
N TRP A 112 8.62 -12.37 -3.63
CA TRP A 112 7.75 -13.55 -3.51
C TRP A 112 7.42 -14.17 -4.89
N ALA A 113 7.12 -13.33 -5.88
CA ALA A 113 6.79 -13.79 -7.23
C ALA A 113 7.98 -14.47 -7.93
N ALA A 114 9.20 -13.97 -7.73
CA ALA A 114 10.42 -14.60 -8.23
C ALA A 114 10.66 -15.95 -7.57
N ARG A 115 10.61 -16.02 -6.22
CA ARG A 115 10.85 -17.28 -5.47
C ARG A 115 9.83 -18.37 -5.77
N LYS A 116 8.59 -17.99 -6.07
CA LYS A 116 7.52 -18.93 -6.42
C LYS A 116 7.38 -19.14 -7.93
N GLN A 117 8.25 -18.54 -8.74
CA GLN A 117 8.27 -18.66 -10.21
C GLN A 117 6.93 -18.30 -10.86
N HIS A 118 6.17 -17.39 -10.25
CA HIS A 118 4.91 -16.90 -10.82
C HIS A 118 5.11 -15.81 -11.87
N ALA A 119 6.29 -15.18 -11.85
CA ALA A 119 6.75 -14.27 -12.88
C ALA A 119 8.27 -14.37 -12.98
N GLU A 120 8.79 -14.18 -14.18
CA GLU A 120 10.22 -14.03 -14.39
C GLU A 120 10.65 -12.61 -14.02
N VAL A 121 11.63 -12.51 -13.13
CA VAL A 121 12.13 -11.24 -12.58
C VAL A 121 13.65 -11.22 -12.77
N ARG A 122 14.11 -10.49 -13.77
CA ARG A 122 15.54 -10.35 -14.10
C ARG A 122 16.09 -8.96 -13.77
N CYS A 123 15.23 -7.95 -13.69
CA CYS A 123 15.59 -6.60 -13.29
C CYS A 123 14.45 -5.95 -12.49
N LEU A 124 14.70 -4.76 -11.92
CA LEU A 124 13.69 -4.04 -11.13
C LEU A 124 12.41 -3.75 -11.93
N ASP A 125 12.49 -3.41 -13.21
CA ASP A 125 11.29 -3.11 -14.02
C ASP A 125 10.38 -4.35 -14.20
N ASP A 126 10.90 -5.57 -14.05
CA ASP A 126 10.06 -6.78 -14.06
C ASP A 126 9.13 -6.88 -12.84
N VAL A 127 9.43 -6.19 -11.74
CA VAL A 127 8.57 -6.09 -10.55
C VAL A 127 7.19 -5.50 -10.89
N LEU A 128 7.08 -4.72 -11.97
CA LEU A 128 5.79 -4.23 -12.48
C LEU A 128 4.83 -5.39 -12.85
N LYS A 129 5.34 -6.60 -13.06
CA LYS A 129 4.55 -7.80 -13.37
C LYS A 129 4.15 -8.58 -12.13
N THR A 130 4.69 -8.24 -10.95
CA THR A 130 4.61 -9.10 -9.76
C THR A 130 3.59 -8.63 -8.73
N THR A 131 3.08 -7.41 -8.84
CA THR A 131 2.07 -6.89 -7.91
C THR A 131 0.72 -7.55 -8.14
N PHE A 132 -0.05 -7.79 -7.08
CA PHE A 132 -1.39 -8.35 -7.23
C PHE A 132 -2.33 -7.38 -7.95
N PHE A 133 -2.37 -6.11 -7.53
CA PHE A 133 -3.14 -5.07 -8.18
C PHE A 133 -2.32 -4.38 -9.25
N ASP A 134 -2.96 -4.05 -10.36
CA ASP A 134 -2.37 -3.21 -11.41
C ASP A 134 -2.13 -1.76 -10.95
N TRP A 135 -2.95 -1.27 -10.02
CA TRP A 135 -2.74 0.01 -9.34
C TRP A 135 -1.45 0.08 -8.51
N ASP A 136 -0.88 -1.08 -8.18
CA ASP A 136 0.39 -1.17 -7.46
C ASP A 136 1.58 -1.37 -8.43
N ALA A 137 1.32 -1.61 -9.72
CA ALA A 137 2.34 -1.86 -10.74
C ALA A 137 2.99 -0.54 -11.21
N VAL A 138 3.70 0.11 -10.30
CA VAL A 138 4.46 1.33 -10.55
C VAL A 138 5.72 1.35 -9.68
N LEU A 139 6.79 1.92 -10.23
CA LEU A 139 8.07 2.09 -9.58
C LEU A 139 8.50 3.56 -9.59
N TYR A 140 9.24 3.93 -8.56
CA TYR A 140 9.97 5.20 -8.49
C TYR A 140 11.38 4.94 -8.02
N TYR A 141 12.37 5.42 -8.78
CA TYR A 141 13.79 5.25 -8.51
C TYR A 141 14.32 6.46 -7.77
N PRO A 142 14.58 6.39 -6.45
CA PRO A 142 14.93 7.58 -5.67
C PRO A 142 16.23 8.24 -6.14
N ALA A 143 17.20 7.46 -6.61
CA ALA A 143 18.49 7.96 -7.08
C ALA A 143 18.38 8.80 -8.36
N THR A 144 17.48 8.44 -9.28
CA THR A 144 17.38 9.07 -10.61
C THR A 144 16.13 9.93 -10.77
N GLY A 145 15.14 9.78 -9.88
CA GLY A 145 13.82 10.36 -10.02
C GLY A 145 12.98 9.75 -11.14
N ARG A 146 13.42 8.63 -11.74
CA ARG A 146 12.69 7.93 -12.80
C ARG A 146 11.41 7.30 -12.24
N VAL A 147 10.33 7.35 -13.01
CA VAL A 147 9.11 6.56 -12.77
C VAL A 147 9.05 5.48 -13.84
N ALA A 148 8.67 4.26 -13.47
CA ALA A 148 8.39 3.19 -14.41
C ALA A 148 6.98 2.65 -14.13
N ALA A 149 6.19 2.44 -15.18
CA ALA A 149 4.86 1.87 -15.09
C ALA A 149 4.52 1.18 -16.42
N LYS A 150 3.59 0.23 -16.39
CA LYS A 150 3.05 -0.36 -17.62
C LYS A 150 2.26 0.68 -18.42
N GLU A 151 2.19 0.48 -19.73
CA GLU A 151 1.30 1.26 -20.59
C GLU A 151 -0.13 1.25 -20.05
N GLY A 152 -0.80 2.41 -20.10
CA GLY A 152 -2.16 2.56 -19.61
C GLY A 152 -2.33 2.67 -18.09
N TYR A 153 -1.27 2.50 -17.28
CA TYR A 153 -1.35 2.59 -15.81
C TYR A 153 -2.05 3.87 -15.31
N PHE A 154 -1.59 5.04 -15.78
CA PHE A 154 -2.18 6.32 -15.38
C PHE A 154 -3.62 6.50 -15.88
N GLY A 155 -3.95 5.92 -17.04
CA GLY A 155 -5.31 5.87 -17.54
C GLY A 155 -6.24 5.09 -16.61
N ARG A 156 -5.81 3.90 -16.17
CA ARG A 156 -6.55 3.05 -15.22
C ARG A 156 -6.81 3.74 -13.89
N LEU A 157 -5.82 4.45 -13.35
CA LEU A 157 -6.00 5.26 -12.14
C LEU A 157 -7.01 6.38 -12.33
N ARG A 158 -6.90 7.13 -13.44
CA ARG A 158 -7.80 8.24 -13.78
C ARG A 158 -9.25 7.77 -13.95
N ASP A 159 -9.43 6.64 -14.61
CA ASP A 159 -10.75 6.04 -14.87
C ASP A 159 -11.30 5.30 -13.64
N ARG A 160 -10.50 5.26 -12.57
CA ARG A 160 -10.74 4.54 -11.32
C ARG A 160 -11.05 3.07 -11.53
N VAL A 161 -10.41 2.42 -12.50
CA VAL A 161 -10.59 0.98 -12.76
C VAL A 161 -9.37 0.23 -12.25
N ILE A 162 -9.61 -0.72 -11.35
CA ILE A 162 -8.58 -1.60 -10.76
C ILE A 162 -8.85 -3.05 -11.14
N ASP A 163 -7.80 -3.81 -11.44
CA ASP A 163 -7.90 -5.23 -11.73
C ASP A 163 -6.74 -6.02 -11.11
N VAL A 164 -6.79 -7.34 -11.32
CA VAL A 164 -5.67 -8.25 -11.06
C VAL A 164 -4.58 -8.06 -12.11
N ASN A 165 -3.36 -7.78 -11.66
CA ASN A 165 -2.13 -7.80 -12.46
C ASN A 165 -1.47 -9.18 -12.42
N LEU A 166 -1.25 -9.74 -11.22
CA LEU A 166 -0.78 -11.12 -11.01
C LEU A 166 -1.68 -11.85 -10.01
N LEU A 167 -2.36 -12.91 -10.46
CA LEU A 167 -3.36 -13.62 -9.65
C LEU A 167 -2.76 -14.44 -8.50
N PRO A 168 -1.70 -15.26 -8.70
CA PRO A 168 -1.07 -15.95 -7.60
C PRO A 168 -0.60 -14.96 -6.54
N ASN A 169 -1.01 -15.17 -5.29
CA ASN A 169 -0.61 -14.31 -4.18
C ASN A 169 -0.74 -15.06 -2.84
N PRO A 170 0.04 -14.68 -1.82
CA PRO A 170 0.05 -15.42 -0.56
C PRO A 170 -1.06 -15.01 0.42
N ASN A 171 -1.93 -14.05 0.06
CA ASN A 171 -2.99 -13.55 0.94
C ASN A 171 -4.27 -13.20 0.15
N PRO A 172 -4.97 -14.21 -0.42
CA PRO A 172 -6.09 -13.97 -1.33
C PRO A 172 -7.26 -13.26 -0.64
N VAL A 173 -7.57 -13.61 0.62
CA VAL A 173 -8.60 -12.95 1.44
C VAL A 173 -8.22 -11.50 1.74
N GLY A 174 -6.97 -11.24 2.13
CA GLY A 174 -6.51 -9.86 2.38
C GLY A 174 -6.57 -8.98 1.13
N ASN A 175 -6.27 -9.54 -0.05
CA ASN A 175 -6.45 -8.84 -1.31
C ASN A 175 -7.92 -8.59 -1.65
N ALA A 176 -8.83 -9.52 -1.35
CA ALA A 176 -10.27 -9.26 -1.50
C ALA A 176 -10.73 -8.09 -0.60
N VAL A 177 -10.28 -8.06 0.66
CA VAL A 177 -10.55 -6.93 1.57
C VAL A 177 -9.98 -5.62 1.03
N ARG A 178 -8.75 -5.62 0.52
CA ARG A 178 -8.13 -4.43 -0.09
C ARG A 178 -8.94 -3.91 -1.28
N ALA A 179 -9.42 -4.79 -2.15
CA ALA A 179 -10.23 -4.42 -3.31
C ALA A 179 -11.52 -3.69 -2.90
N LEU A 180 -12.27 -4.24 -1.94
CA LEU A 180 -13.47 -3.61 -1.40
C LEU A 180 -13.16 -2.27 -0.72
N ARG A 181 -12.05 -2.18 0.02
CA ARG A 181 -11.60 -0.91 0.63
C ARG A 181 -11.21 0.13 -0.42
N TYR A 182 -10.64 -0.27 -1.56
CA TYR A 182 -10.39 0.65 -2.67
C TYR A 182 -11.69 1.15 -3.30
N ALA A 183 -12.70 0.29 -3.43
CA ALA A 183 -14.04 0.73 -3.82
C ALA A 183 -14.61 1.77 -2.84
N CYS A 184 -14.54 1.52 -1.52
CA CYS A 184 -15.02 2.48 -0.52
C CYS A 184 -14.23 3.81 -0.49
N ARG A 185 -12.90 3.72 -0.57
CA ARG A 185 -12.01 4.87 -0.33
C ARG A 185 -11.76 5.70 -1.57
N TRP A 186 -11.54 5.03 -2.70
CA TRP A 186 -11.13 5.66 -3.95
C TRP A 186 -12.23 5.62 -5.00
N GLN A 187 -13.43 5.10 -4.67
CA GLN A 187 -14.50 4.84 -5.64
C GLN A 187 -13.97 4.02 -6.82
N ALA A 188 -13.10 3.05 -6.51
CA ALA A 188 -12.54 2.18 -7.51
C ALA A 188 -13.62 1.23 -8.03
N ARG A 189 -13.78 1.19 -9.35
CA ARG A 189 -14.53 0.18 -10.08
C ARG A 189 -13.64 -1.03 -10.26
N LEU A 190 -14.14 -2.20 -9.90
CA LEU A 190 -13.44 -3.46 -10.10
C LEU A 190 -13.64 -3.88 -11.55
N ALA A 191 -12.56 -4.34 -12.18
CA ALA A 191 -12.65 -5.03 -13.47
C ALA A 191 -12.94 -6.54 -13.26
N PRO A 192 -13.32 -7.27 -14.33
CA PRO A 192 -13.88 -8.62 -14.19
C PRO A 192 -13.00 -9.63 -13.44
N LYS A 193 -11.68 -9.65 -13.66
CA LYS A 193 -10.80 -10.64 -12.99
C LYS A 193 -10.76 -10.41 -11.48
N LEU A 194 -10.69 -9.14 -11.06
CA LEU A 194 -10.73 -8.79 -9.65
C LEU A 194 -12.10 -9.02 -9.01
N ALA A 195 -13.19 -8.74 -9.72
CA ALA A 195 -14.53 -9.04 -9.23
C ALA A 195 -14.73 -10.56 -9.03
N GLU A 196 -14.26 -11.38 -9.97
CA GLU A 196 -14.29 -12.84 -9.84
C GLU A 196 -13.41 -13.33 -8.69
N HIS A 197 -12.21 -12.77 -8.50
CA HIS A 197 -11.35 -13.08 -7.35
C HIS A 197 -12.06 -12.77 -6.02
N VAL A 198 -12.62 -11.57 -5.88
CA VAL A 198 -13.33 -11.15 -4.66
C VAL A 198 -14.56 -12.01 -4.43
N GLY A 199 -15.38 -12.24 -5.46
CA GLY A 199 -16.57 -13.08 -5.38
C GLY A 199 -16.25 -14.53 -4.97
N ARG A 200 -15.15 -15.08 -5.50
CA ARG A 200 -14.63 -16.38 -5.06
C ARG A 200 -14.26 -16.39 -3.59
N GLN A 201 -13.54 -15.38 -3.09
CA GLN A 201 -13.21 -15.32 -1.67
C GLN A 201 -14.46 -15.25 -0.79
N VAL A 202 -15.48 -14.49 -1.19
CA VAL A 202 -16.75 -14.43 -0.46
C VAL A 202 -17.44 -15.80 -0.43
N ARG A 203 -17.47 -16.53 -1.54
CA ARG A 203 -18.05 -17.89 -1.62
C ARG A 203 -17.26 -18.91 -0.78
N ASP A 204 -15.93 -18.85 -0.85
CA ASP A 204 -15.05 -19.88 -0.27
C ASP A 204 -14.91 -19.74 1.24
N CYS A 205 -14.81 -18.50 1.78
CA CYS A 205 -14.58 -18.27 3.21
C CYS A 205 -15.69 -17.46 3.91
N GLY A 206 -16.67 -16.94 3.18
CA GLY A 206 -17.78 -16.18 3.74
C GLY A 206 -17.44 -14.71 4.05
N TRP A 207 -18.47 -13.87 4.13
CA TRP A 207 -18.32 -12.44 4.40
C TRP A 207 -17.68 -12.14 5.77
N ASP A 208 -18.00 -12.93 6.80
CA ASP A 208 -17.45 -12.74 8.15
C ASP A 208 -15.93 -12.93 8.19
N ALA A 209 -15.37 -13.83 7.37
CA ALA A 209 -13.93 -13.99 7.25
C ALA A 209 -13.26 -12.74 6.67
N LEU A 210 -13.90 -12.05 5.72
CA LEU A 210 -13.42 -10.77 5.19
C LEU A 210 -13.49 -9.66 6.24
N LEU A 211 -14.55 -9.62 7.07
CA LEU A 211 -14.67 -8.67 8.18
C LEU A 211 -13.56 -8.87 9.22
N LEU A 212 -13.30 -10.12 9.61
CA LEU A 212 -12.22 -10.47 10.54
C LEU A 212 -10.84 -10.15 9.96
N ALA A 213 -10.64 -10.43 8.67
CA ALA A 213 -9.40 -10.06 7.98
C ALA A 213 -9.20 -8.53 7.92
N GLU A 214 -10.27 -7.75 7.69
CA GLU A 214 -10.21 -6.29 7.76
C GLU A 214 -9.82 -5.81 9.16
N GLU A 215 -10.43 -6.36 10.20
CA GLU A 215 -10.15 -5.99 11.60
C GLU A 215 -8.71 -6.25 12.01
N ARG A 216 -8.12 -7.37 11.55
CA ARG A 216 -6.72 -7.72 11.84
C ARG A 216 -5.71 -6.82 11.14
N SER A 217 -6.06 -6.28 9.97
CA SER A 217 -5.11 -5.55 9.11
C SER A 217 -5.33 -4.03 9.09
N PHE A 218 -6.52 -3.54 9.43
CA PHE A 218 -6.87 -2.13 9.28
C PHE A 218 -7.58 -1.57 10.52
N ARG A 219 -7.15 -0.37 10.96
CA ARG A 219 -7.81 0.35 12.06
C ARG A 219 -9.25 0.77 11.74
N LYS A 220 -9.51 1.23 10.51
CA LYS A 220 -10.84 1.63 10.05
C LYS A 220 -11.54 0.43 9.43
N ARG A 221 -12.80 0.18 9.80
CA ARG A 221 -13.61 -0.94 9.33
C ARG A 221 -14.68 -0.44 8.35
N HIS A 222 -14.43 -0.61 7.05
CA HIS A 222 -15.33 -0.14 5.99
C HIS A 222 -16.34 -1.21 5.59
N LEU A 223 -15.95 -2.49 5.59
CA LEU A 223 -16.78 -3.56 5.04
C LEU A 223 -18.05 -3.80 5.87
N ARG A 224 -18.00 -3.57 7.19
CA ARG A 224 -19.18 -3.67 8.07
C ARG A 224 -20.34 -2.72 7.71
N MET A 225 -20.07 -1.72 6.87
CA MET A 225 -21.08 -0.76 6.41
C MET A 225 -21.73 -1.19 5.08
N LEU A 226 -21.25 -2.26 4.46
CA LEU A 226 -21.72 -2.77 3.19
C LEU A 226 -22.72 -3.91 3.40
N ASP A 227 -23.69 -4.03 2.51
CA ASP A 227 -24.61 -5.17 2.47
C ASP A 227 -23.95 -6.33 1.69
N ALA A 228 -23.65 -7.43 2.38
CA ALA A 228 -22.93 -8.55 1.79
C ALA A 228 -23.65 -9.15 0.57
N ARG A 229 -24.99 -9.30 0.62
CA ARG A 229 -25.77 -9.89 -0.47
C ARG A 229 -25.78 -9.00 -1.69
N GLU A 230 -25.87 -7.69 -1.48
CA GLU A 230 -25.77 -6.72 -2.57
C GLU A 230 -24.37 -6.70 -3.19
N ILE A 231 -23.32 -6.77 -2.37
CA ILE A 231 -21.94 -6.85 -2.87
C ILE A 231 -21.74 -8.12 -3.70
N GLU A 232 -22.22 -9.28 -3.25
CA GLU A 232 -22.16 -10.52 -4.03
C GLU A 232 -22.88 -10.41 -5.39
N ARG A 233 -24.09 -9.83 -5.42
CA ARG A 233 -24.82 -9.57 -6.68
C ARG A 233 -24.03 -8.68 -7.63
N ARG A 234 -23.43 -7.60 -7.12
CA ARG A 234 -22.63 -6.66 -7.91
C ARG A 234 -21.35 -7.30 -8.43
N LEU A 235 -20.68 -8.12 -7.61
CA LEU A 235 -19.48 -8.85 -8.01
C LEU A 235 -19.77 -9.83 -9.15
N ALA A 236 -20.85 -10.60 -9.04
CA ALA A 236 -21.29 -11.49 -10.13
C ALA A 236 -21.57 -10.70 -11.42
N ALA A 237 -22.25 -9.56 -11.30
CA ALA A 237 -22.52 -8.70 -12.46
C ALA A 237 -21.27 -8.20 -13.17
N ILE A 238 -20.28 -7.76 -12.41
CA ILE A 238 -19.01 -7.27 -12.95
C ILE A 238 -18.21 -8.42 -13.58
N ALA A 239 -18.22 -9.59 -12.95
CA ALA A 239 -17.58 -10.78 -13.51
C ALA A 239 -18.19 -11.17 -14.87
N ASP A 240 -19.50 -10.97 -15.05
CA ASP A 240 -20.21 -11.15 -16.33
C ASP A 240 -19.97 -10.00 -17.34
N GLY A 241 -19.13 -9.01 -17.00
CA GLY A 241 -18.81 -7.87 -17.88
C GLY A 241 -19.77 -6.69 -17.79
N ARG A 242 -20.71 -6.67 -16.83
CA ARG A 242 -21.61 -5.52 -16.64
C ARG A 242 -20.90 -4.39 -15.90
N ALA A 243 -21.11 -3.16 -16.36
CA ALA A 243 -20.56 -1.96 -15.71
C ALA A 243 -21.38 -1.61 -14.45
N VAL A 244 -20.97 -2.14 -13.30
CA VAL A 244 -21.63 -1.93 -12.00
C VAL A 244 -20.62 -1.38 -10.98
N GLU A 245 -21.04 -0.43 -10.16
CA GLU A 245 -20.23 0.09 -9.06
C GLU A 245 -20.40 -0.78 -7.81
N ILE A 246 -19.30 -1.11 -7.14
CA ILE A 246 -19.35 -1.92 -5.90
C ILE A 246 -19.99 -1.15 -4.75
N VAL A 247 -19.74 0.15 -4.64
CA VAL A 247 -20.29 1.01 -3.58
C VAL A 247 -20.93 2.22 -4.23
N ASP A 248 -22.19 2.50 -3.87
CA ASP A 248 -22.92 3.65 -4.42
C ASP A 248 -22.26 4.96 -3.97
N ALA A 249 -22.22 5.95 -4.86
CA ALA A 249 -21.64 7.27 -4.60
C ALA A 249 -22.27 8.06 -3.42
N GLY A 250 -23.30 7.53 -2.75
CA GLY A 250 -24.05 8.16 -1.65
C GLY A 250 -24.18 7.36 -0.35
N GLN A 251 -23.63 6.14 -0.22
CA GLN A 251 -23.68 5.43 1.06
C GLN A 251 -22.79 6.12 2.13
N PRO A 252 -23.18 6.13 3.42
CA PRO A 252 -22.72 7.13 4.36
C PRO A 252 -21.21 7.11 4.58
N ARG A 253 -20.59 8.28 4.36
CA ARG A 253 -19.31 8.68 4.93
C ARG A 253 -19.45 8.87 6.45
N ARG A 254 -19.80 7.84 7.21
CA ARG A 254 -19.78 7.92 8.67
C ARG A 254 -18.33 7.84 9.13
N GLU A 255 -17.64 8.98 9.09
CA GLU A 255 -16.44 9.18 9.90
C GLU A 255 -16.86 9.16 11.37
N PRO A 256 -16.31 8.25 12.21
CA PRO A 256 -16.38 8.49 13.64
C PRO A 256 -15.56 9.76 13.90
N LYS A 257 -16.21 10.82 14.38
CA LYS A 257 -15.52 11.96 14.97
C LYS A 257 -14.54 11.39 15.99
N ALA A 258 -13.25 11.64 15.78
CA ALA A 258 -12.27 11.43 16.85
C ALA A 258 -12.76 12.26 18.04
N ALA A 259 -13.09 11.61 19.15
CA ALA A 259 -13.38 12.31 20.38
C ALA A 259 -12.15 13.15 20.73
N SER A 260 -12.27 14.46 20.55
CA SER A 260 -11.33 15.45 21.05
C SER A 260 -11.26 15.31 22.57
N LYS A 261 -10.21 14.67 23.07
CA LYS A 261 -9.76 14.90 24.45
C LYS A 261 -8.64 15.94 24.40
N ARG A 262 -9.03 17.20 24.45
CA ARG A 262 -8.23 18.28 25.07
C ARG A 262 -9.00 18.77 26.29
N ALA A 263 -8.22 19.10 27.33
CA ALA A 263 -8.56 19.74 28.59
C ALA A 263 -8.76 18.81 29.80
N ALA A 264 -7.65 18.58 30.51
CA ALA A 264 -7.58 18.75 31.96
C ALA A 264 -6.11 19.07 32.31
N ALA A 265 -5.69 20.29 31.99
CA ALA A 265 -4.65 20.96 32.77
C ALA A 265 -5.39 21.62 33.94
N GLY A 266 -5.17 21.10 35.14
CA GLY A 266 -5.73 21.61 36.39
C GLY A 266 -4.77 21.21 37.50
N GLY A 267 -4.18 22.21 38.14
CA GLY A 267 -3.05 22.06 39.06
C GLY A 267 -3.36 21.26 40.32
N GLY A 268 -2.28 20.85 40.98
CA GLY A 268 -2.32 20.15 42.26
C GLY A 268 -0.89 19.88 42.73
N ALA A 269 -0.27 20.90 43.32
CA ALA A 269 0.96 20.74 44.08
C ALA A 269 0.73 19.73 45.22
N CYS A 270 1.65 18.79 45.41
CA CYS A 270 1.78 18.08 46.68
C CYS A 270 3.26 17.89 47.02
N ARG A 271 3.64 18.51 48.14
CA ARG A 271 4.93 18.38 48.82
C ARG A 271 5.01 17.01 49.49
N LEU A 272 6.19 16.39 49.47
CA LEU A 272 6.73 15.56 50.55
C LEU A 272 8.26 15.63 50.40
N ALA A 273 8.94 16.51 51.15
CA ALA A 273 9.42 16.33 52.52
C ALA A 273 10.62 15.38 52.61
N MET A 274 11.75 15.99 52.99
CA MET A 274 13.03 15.37 53.34
C MET A 274 12.94 14.50 54.59
N VAL A 275 13.72 13.42 54.63
CA VAL A 275 14.59 12.92 55.73
C VAL A 275 15.53 11.89 55.04
N GLY A 276 16.84 11.81 55.18
CA GLY A 276 17.82 12.36 56.11
C GLY A 276 18.91 11.28 56.30
N SER A 277 20.18 11.73 56.32
CA SER A 277 21.44 11.00 56.59
C SER A 277 22.07 10.23 55.43
#